data_AF-A0A8S8YTW3-F1
#
_entry.id   AF-A0A8S8YTW3-F1
#
_cell.length_a   1.000
_cell.length_b   1.000
_cell.length_c   1.000
_cell.angle_alpha   90.00
_cell.angle_beta   90.00
_cell.angle_gamma   90.00
#
_symmetry.space_group_name_H-M   'P 1'
#
loop_
_entity.id
_entity.type
_entity.pdbx_description
1 polymer ?
#
loop_
_entity_poly.entity_id
_entity_poly.type
_entity_poly.pdbx_seq_one_letter_code
_entity_poly.pdbx_strand_id
1 'polypeptide(L)'
;MDKPKQGLDQMVDRVIDNPAYDMFGGYHIFLRRVTIPIILILVFMMVYDFLSKFLSDDVTLILSALFTGLSVGPILGIERYFAER
;
A
#
# COMPACT_ATOMS: atom_id res chain seq x y z
N MET A 1 40.01 7.41 -24.91
CA MET A 1 39.02 6.32 -25.04
C MET A 1 38.30 6.21 -23.71
N ASP A 2 37.09 6.76 -23.63
CA ASP A 2 36.24 6.71 -22.45
C ASP A 2 35.91 5.27 -22.10
N LYS A 3 36.19 4.87 -20.85
CA LYS A 3 35.78 3.57 -20.32
C LYS A 3 34.23 3.56 -20.28
N PRO A 4 33.57 2.66 -21.01
CA PRO A 4 32.13 2.69 -21.12
C PRO A 4 31.53 2.26 -19.78
N LYS A 5 30.63 3.07 -19.21
CA LYS A 5 29.33 2.81 -18.55
C LYS A 5 29.02 1.48 -17.81
N GLN A 6 29.97 0.55 -17.68
CA GLN A 6 29.83 -0.80 -17.13
C GLN A 6 29.40 -0.80 -15.66
N GLY A 7 29.67 0.28 -14.91
CA GLY A 7 29.25 0.40 -13.52
C GLY A 7 27.74 0.52 -13.33
N LEU A 8 27.03 1.20 -14.25
CA LEU A 8 25.58 1.37 -14.15
C LEU A 8 24.84 0.11 -14.56
N ASP A 9 25.23 -0.50 -15.68
CA ASP A 9 24.59 -1.72 -16.18
C ASP A 9 24.76 -2.89 -15.18
N GLN A 10 25.96 -3.04 -14.61
CA GLN A 10 26.20 -4.06 -13.58
C GLN A 10 25.49 -3.76 -12.24
N MET A 11 25.26 -2.48 -11.92
CA MET A 11 24.46 -2.11 -10.74
C MET A 11 22.98 -2.40 -10.96
N VAL A 12 22.47 -2.16 -12.18
CA VAL A 12 21.08 -2.45 -12.55
C VAL A 12 20.85 -3.96 -12.53
N ASP A 13 21.71 -4.75 -13.17
CA ASP A 13 21.63 -6.22 -13.14
C ASP A 13 21.65 -6.75 -11.70
N ARG A 14 22.53 -6.22 -10.84
CA ARG A 14 22.65 -6.66 -9.45
C ARG A 14 21.46 -6.27 -8.57
N VAL A 15 20.70 -5.23 -8.91
CA VAL A 15 19.47 -4.83 -8.23
C VAL A 15 18.28 -5.68 -8.69
N ILE A 16 18.24 -6.02 -9.98
CA ILE A 16 17.22 -6.88 -10.59
C ILE A 16 17.37 -8.33 -10.11
N ASP A 17 18.59 -8.86 -10.11
CA ASP A 17 18.90 -10.23 -9.68
C ASP A 17 19.01 -10.40 -8.15
N ASN A 18 18.67 -9.36 -7.37
CA ASN A 18 18.76 -9.45 -5.93
C ASN A 18 17.63 -10.36 -5.40
N PRO A 19 17.94 -11.52 -4.78
CA PRO A 19 16.91 -12.42 -4.25
C PRO A 19 16.05 -11.76 -3.17
N ALA A 20 16.54 -10.70 -2.51
CA ALA A 20 15.72 -9.92 -1.60
C ALA A 20 14.58 -9.16 -2.31
N TYR A 21 14.78 -8.73 -3.56
CA TYR A 21 13.70 -8.09 -4.33
C TYR A 21 12.58 -9.10 -4.63
N ASP A 22 12.91 -10.33 -5.03
CA ASP A 22 11.90 -11.39 -5.24
C ASP A 22 11.24 -11.86 -3.93
N MET A 23 12.01 -12.00 -2.84
CA MET A 23 11.48 -12.45 -1.54
C MET A 23 10.52 -11.45 -0.89
N PHE A 24 10.63 -10.15 -1.19
CA PHE A 24 9.71 -9.13 -0.66
C PHE A 24 8.55 -8.79 -1.63
N GLY A 25 8.44 -9.48 -2.78
CA GLY A 25 7.36 -9.28 -3.75
C GLY A 25 7.68 -8.30 -4.89
N GLY A 26 8.94 -8.02 -5.17
CA GLY A 26 9.39 -7.24 -6.33
C GLY A 26 8.81 -5.83 -6.39
N TYR A 27 8.36 -5.42 -7.59
CA TYR A 27 7.72 -4.11 -7.84
C TYR A 27 6.44 -3.89 -7.01
N HIS A 28 5.86 -4.96 -6.44
CA HIS A 28 4.64 -4.88 -5.64
C HIS A 28 4.85 -4.19 -4.29
N ILE A 29 6.06 -4.14 -3.73
CA ILE A 29 6.32 -3.44 -2.45
C ILE A 29 6.02 -1.95 -2.57
N PHE A 30 6.47 -1.34 -3.66
CA PHE A 30 6.24 0.07 -3.91
C PHE A 30 4.75 0.33 -4.13
N LEU A 31 4.09 -0.50 -4.94
CA LEU A 31 2.66 -0.41 -5.16
C LEU A 31 1.87 -0.59 -3.86
N ARG A 32 2.22 -1.53 -2.99
CA ARG A 32 1.57 -1.76 -1.68
C ARG A 32 1.60 -0.52 -0.79
N ARG A 33 2.74 0.17 -0.73
CA ARG A 33 2.91 1.40 0.06
C ARG A 33 2.09 2.58 -0.46
N VAL A 34 1.62 2.53 -1.71
CA VAL A 34 0.77 3.56 -2.32
C VAL A 34 -0.70 3.12 -2.32
N THR A 35 -0.98 1.88 -2.69
CA THR A 35 -2.32 1.31 -2.80
C THR A 35 -3.01 1.14 -1.45
N ILE A 36 -2.31 0.67 -0.40
CA ILE A 36 -2.92 0.47 0.92
C ILE A 36 -3.44 1.81 1.50
N PRO A 37 -2.64 2.91 1.53
CA PRO A 37 -3.16 4.22 1.94
C PRO A 37 -4.33 4.71 1.12
N ILE A 38 -4.28 4.54 -0.22
CA ILE A 38 -5.38 4.95 -1.11
C ILE A 38 -6.67 4.19 -0.76
N ILE A 39 -6.60 2.87 -0.58
CA ILE A 39 -7.77 2.06 -0.20
C ILE A 39 -8.32 2.52 1.15
N LEU A 40 -7.47 2.79 2.14
CA LEU A 40 -7.91 3.27 3.45
C LEU A 40 -8.60 4.63 3.37
N ILE A 41 -8.10 5.55 2.55
CA ILE A 41 -8.76 6.84 2.30
C ILE A 41 -10.12 6.64 1.63
N LEU A 42 -10.20 5.76 0.63
CA LEU A 42 -11.47 5.46 -0.04
C LEU A 42 -12.50 4.84 0.92
N VAL A 43 -12.07 3.92 1.78
CA VAL A 43 -12.91 3.35 2.84
C VAL A 43 -13.38 4.45 3.80
N PHE A 44 -12.47 5.31 4.26
CA PHE A 44 -12.83 6.42 5.14
C PHE A 44 -13.87 7.35 4.49
N MET A 45 -13.63 7.76 3.25
CA MET A 45 -14.53 8.65 2.51
C MET A 45 -15.90 8.01 2.31
N MET A 46 -15.94 6.71 1.96
CA MET A 46 -17.19 5.97 1.77
C MET A 46 -17.99 5.86 3.07
N VAL A 47 -17.31 5.53 4.18
CA VAL A 47 -17.94 5.40 5.50
C VAL A 47 -18.42 6.78 5.98
N TYR A 48 -17.61 7.83 5.81
CA TYR A 48 -17.97 9.19 6.19
C TYR A 48 -19.18 9.72 5.41
N ASP A 49 -19.21 9.55 4.08
CA ASP A 49 -20.37 9.95 3.26
C ASP A 49 -21.64 9.17 3.60
N PHE A 50 -21.49 7.92 4.02
CA PHE A 50 -22.63 7.11 4.45
C PHE A 50 -23.17 7.57 5.81
N LEU A 51 -22.30 7.78 6.80
CA LEU A 51 -22.72 8.16 8.15
C LEU A 51 -23.17 9.62 8.26
N SER A 52 -22.61 10.53 7.45
CA SER A 52 -22.98 11.96 7.46
C SER A 52 -24.45 12.22 7.14
N LYS A 53 -25.12 11.26 6.49
CA LYS A 53 -26.57 11.32 6.19
C LYS A 53 -27.44 11.07 7.42
N PHE A 54 -26.89 10.49 8.48
CA PHE A 54 -27.65 9.99 9.63
C PHE A 54 -27.19 10.58 10.97
N LEU A 55 -25.95 11.06 11.09
CA LEU A 55 -25.34 11.51 12.34
C LEU A 55 -24.73 12.92 12.21
N SER A 56 -24.54 13.59 13.34
CA SER A 56 -23.82 14.86 13.43
C SER A 56 -22.35 14.72 13.04
N ASP A 57 -21.75 15.79 12.49
CA ASP A 57 -20.39 15.80 11.95
C ASP A 57 -19.33 15.24 12.91
N ASP A 58 -19.32 15.66 14.19
CA ASP A 58 -18.33 15.21 15.17
C ASP A 58 -18.37 13.69 15.39
N VAL A 59 -19.58 13.14 15.52
CA VAL A 59 -19.78 11.70 15.76
C VAL A 59 -19.47 10.90 14.50
N THR A 60 -19.84 11.42 13.33
CA THR A 60 -19.53 10.85 12.02
C THR A 60 -18.03 10.73 11.81
N LEU A 61 -17.26 11.77 12.17
CA LEU A 61 -15.81 11.80 12.03
C LEU A 61 -15.13 10.76 12.94
N ILE A 62 -15.54 10.69 14.20
CA ILE A 62 -15.03 9.71 15.18
C ILE A 62 -15.31 8.29 14.70
N LEU A 63 -16.56 7.98 14.33
CA LEU A 63 -16.94 6.64 13.90
C LEU A 63 -16.24 6.24 12.60
N SER A 64 -16.14 7.15 11.63
CA SER A 64 -15.45 6.87 10.36
C SER A 64 -13.97 6.58 10.56
N ALA A 65 -13.31 7.30 11.47
CA ALA A 65 -11.92 7.03 11.84
C ALA A 65 -11.78 5.65 12.52
N LEU A 66 -12.73 5.29 13.39
CA LEU A 66 -12.75 4.01 14.09
C LEU A 66 -12.92 2.84 13.11
N PHE A 67 -13.89 2.92 12.20
CA PHE A 67 -14.11 1.91 11.16
C PHE A 67 -12.91 1.77 10.22
N THR A 68 -12.30 2.88 9.84
CA THR A 68 -11.10 2.87 8.98
C THR A 68 -9.90 2.23 9.69
N GLY A 69 -9.68 2.58 10.98
CA GLY A 69 -8.63 1.99 11.80
C GLY A 69 -8.80 0.48 11.99
N LEU A 70 -10.03 0.01 12.25
CA LEU A 70 -10.34 -1.42 12.34
C LEU A 70 -10.16 -2.15 11.00
N SER A 71 -10.31 -1.45 9.87
CA SER A 71 -10.14 -2.02 8.53
C SER A 71 -8.67 -2.24 8.16
N VAL A 72 -7.71 -1.61 8.85
CA VAL A 72 -6.26 -1.77 8.57
C VAL A 72 -5.83 -3.23 8.68
N GLY A 73 -6.21 -3.92 9.75
CA GLY A 73 -5.83 -5.32 9.98
C GLY A 73 -6.29 -6.26 8.85
N PRO A 74 -7.60 -6.30 8.54
CA PRO A 74 -8.13 -7.10 7.43
C PRO A 74 -7.50 -6.75 6.07
N ILE A 75 -7.29 -5.47 5.76
CA ILE A 75 -6.68 -5.05 4.49
C ILE A 75 -5.25 -5.59 4.37
N LEU A 76 -4.45 -5.51 5.44
CA LEU A 76 -3.11 -6.09 5.46
C LEU A 76 -3.13 -7.62 5.37
N GLY A 77 -4.11 -8.27 6.00
CA GLY A 77 -4.27 -9.73 5.93
C GLY A 77 -4.63 -10.23 4.52
N ILE A 78 -5.55 -9.56 3.83
CA ILE A 78 -5.91 -9.85 2.44
C ILE A 78 -4.71 -9.61 1.52
N GLU A 79 -4.03 -8.49 1.70
CA GLU A 79 -2.83 -8.16 0.94
C GLU A 79 -1.76 -9.26 1.09
N ARG A 80 -1.52 -9.73 2.31
CA ARG A 80 -0.57 -10.82 2.57
C ARG A 80 -0.98 -12.12 1.89
N TYR A 81 -2.27 -12.47 1.94
CA TYR A 81 -2.80 -13.65 1.26
C TYR A 81 -2.57 -13.62 -0.27
N PHE A 82 -2.72 -12.46 -0.90
CA PHE A 82 -2.44 -12.27 -2.33
C PHE A 82 -0.94 -12.20 -2.67
N ALA A 83 -0.06 -11.92 -1.70
CA ALA A 83 1.40 -12.00 -1.93
C ALA A 83 1.95 -13.42 -1.78
N GLU A 84 1.37 -14.20 -0.87
CA GLU A 84 1.83 -15.57 -0.59
C GLU A 84 1.29 -16.59 -1.61
N ARG A 85 0.42 -16.17 -2.54
CA ARG A 85 -0.12 -16.96 -3.65
C ARG A 85 0.42 -16.49 -4.99
#